data_AF-A0ABD0L155-F1
#
_entry.id   AF-A0ABD0L155-F1
#
_cell.length_a   1.000
_cell.length_b   1.000
_cell.length_c   1.000
_cell.angle_alpha   90.00
_cell.angle_beta   90.00
_cell.angle_gamma   90.00
#
_symmetry.space_group_name_H-M   'P 1'
#
loop_
_entity.id
_entity.type
_entity.pdbx_description
1 polymer ?
#
loop_
_entity_poly.entity_id
_entity_poly.type
_entity_poly.pdbx_seq_one_letter_code
_entity_poly.pdbx_strand_id
1 'polypeptide(L)'
;RFLVGVGAKPLLSAHHTACSAKRHSGQVHNVSFAFELMQDAGLQKPKARPEDVVNLDLKSTLRVLYNIFTKYKASSSSTSGAVQ
;
A
#
# COMPACT_ATOMS: atom_id res chain seq x y z
N ARG A 1 -22.75 -30.26 -47.32
CA ARG A 1 -22.76 -30.86 -45.96
C ARG A 1 -21.40 -31.54 -45.82
N PHE A 2 -20.38 -30.92 -45.23
CA PHE A 2 -20.11 -30.97 -43.79
C PHE A 2 -18.99 -29.94 -43.48
N LEU A 3 -19.09 -29.27 -42.32
CA LEU A 3 -18.22 -28.19 -41.83
C LEU A 3 -16.74 -28.59 -41.76
N VAL A 4 -15.83 -27.80 -42.36
CA VAL A 4 -14.41 -27.79 -42.00
C VAL A 4 -14.24 -26.92 -40.75
N GLY A 5 -13.74 -27.53 -39.68
CA GLY A 5 -13.64 -26.95 -38.35
C GLY A 5 -12.80 -25.68 -38.28
N VAL A 6 -13.42 -24.59 -37.84
CA VAL A 6 -12.76 -23.35 -37.42
C VAL A 6 -12.27 -23.57 -35.98
N GLY A 7 -11.14 -24.26 -35.85
CA GLY A 7 -10.45 -24.49 -34.58
C GLY A 7 -9.45 -23.39 -34.26
N ALA A 8 -9.85 -22.11 -34.33
CA ALA A 8 -9.02 -21.02 -33.83
C ALA A 8 -9.23 -20.88 -32.32
N LYS A 9 -8.44 -21.61 -31.53
CA LYS A 9 -8.23 -21.28 -30.12
C LYS A 9 -7.25 -20.11 -30.08
N PRO A 10 -7.63 -18.91 -29.62
CA PRO A 10 -6.64 -17.92 -29.25
C PRO A 10 -6.03 -18.35 -27.92
N LEU A 11 -5.04 -19.23 -27.99
CA LEU A 11 -4.04 -19.40 -26.95
C LEU A 11 -3.00 -18.31 -27.19
N LEU A 12 -3.13 -17.17 -26.52
CA LEU A 12 -2.03 -16.47 -25.84
C LEU A 12 -2.51 -15.11 -25.31
N SER A 13 -2.39 -14.99 -23.99
CA SER A 13 -1.94 -13.79 -23.27
C SER A 13 -2.90 -12.61 -23.14
N ALA A 14 -3.99 -12.82 -22.39
CA ALA A 14 -4.57 -11.76 -21.58
C ALA A 14 -3.68 -11.46 -20.35
N HIS A 15 -2.41 -11.11 -20.56
CA HIS A 15 -1.51 -10.58 -19.52
C HIS A 15 -1.49 -9.05 -19.50
N HIS A 16 -2.60 -8.41 -19.86
CA HIS A 16 -2.72 -6.96 -19.69
C HIS A 16 -4.07 -6.59 -19.09
N THR A 17 -4.00 -6.12 -17.84
CA THR A 17 -4.94 -5.16 -17.22
C THR A 17 -6.37 -5.60 -16.92
N ALA A 18 -6.58 -6.82 -16.42
CA ALA A 18 -7.60 -7.03 -15.39
C ALA A 18 -6.91 -6.78 -14.03
N CYS A 19 -6.86 -5.56 -13.49
CA CYS A 19 -7.96 -5.05 -12.70
C CYS A 19 -7.76 -3.55 -12.44
N SER A 20 -8.19 -2.67 -13.34
CA SER A 20 -8.32 -1.23 -13.05
C SER A 20 -9.67 -0.88 -12.36
N ALA A 21 -10.42 -1.90 -11.91
CA ALA A 21 -11.80 -1.74 -11.44
C ALA A 21 -12.00 -1.82 -9.91
N LYS A 22 -10.95 -2.01 -9.09
CA LYS A 22 -11.03 -2.00 -7.61
C LYS A 22 -10.40 -0.75 -7.01
N ARG A 23 -10.70 0.43 -7.56
CA ARG A 23 -10.01 1.67 -7.15
C ARG A 23 -10.25 2.06 -5.68
N HIS A 24 -11.44 1.84 -5.12
CA HIS A 24 -11.74 2.25 -3.74
C HIS A 24 -11.40 1.19 -2.68
N SER A 25 -11.71 -0.08 -2.92
CA SER A 25 -11.39 -1.16 -1.96
C SER A 25 -9.88 -1.44 -1.90
N GLY A 26 -9.16 -1.26 -3.00
CA GLY A 26 -7.71 -1.46 -3.05
C GLY A 26 -6.94 -0.42 -2.24
N GLN A 27 -7.41 0.82 -2.20
CA GLN A 27 -6.73 1.89 -1.45
C GLN A 27 -6.78 1.67 0.06
N VAL A 28 -7.93 1.27 0.62
CA VAL A 28 -8.05 0.98 2.06
C VAL A 28 -7.17 -0.21 2.45
N HIS A 29 -7.10 -1.24 1.59
CA HIS A 29 -6.19 -2.36 1.78
C HIS A 29 -4.71 -1.93 1.76
N ASN A 30 -4.31 -1.09 0.80
CA ASN A 30 -2.94 -0.58 0.71
C ASN A 30 -2.55 0.23 1.95
N VAL A 31 -3.45 1.08 2.46
CA VAL A 31 -3.20 1.86 3.68
C VAL A 31 -3.14 0.94 4.90
N SER A 32 -4.04 -0.05 5.00
CA SER A 32 -4.00 -1.05 6.08
C SER A 32 -2.68 -1.84 6.06
N PHE A 33 -2.24 -2.28 4.89
CA PHE A 33 -0.97 -2.98 4.73
C PHE A 33 0.23 -2.10 5.09
N ALA A 34 0.21 -0.81 4.72
CA ALA A 34 1.24 0.14 5.15
C ALA A 34 1.30 0.29 6.68
N PHE A 35 0.16 0.23 7.39
CA PHE A 35 0.15 0.27 8.86
C PHE A 35 0.72 -1.01 9.51
N GLU A 36 0.60 -2.16 8.85
CA GLU A 36 1.27 -3.39 9.28
C GLU A 36 2.79 -3.26 9.10
N LEU A 37 3.23 -2.82 7.92
CA LEU A 37 4.66 -2.58 7.66
C LEU A 37 5.27 -1.55 8.61
N MET A 38 4.52 -0.52 9.01
CA MET A 38 4.98 0.45 10.00
C MET A 38 5.22 -0.18 11.39
N GLN A 39 4.36 -1.11 11.81
CA GLN A 39 4.55 -1.85 13.06
C GLN A 39 5.77 -2.76 12.98
N ASP A 40 5.94 -3.47 11.85
CA ASP A 40 7.11 -4.32 11.62
C ASP A 40 8.42 -3.52 11.58
N ALA A 41 8.37 -2.27 11.10
CA ALA A 41 9.48 -1.33 11.14
C ALA A 41 9.75 -0.72 12.54
N GLY A 42 9.00 -1.13 13.57
CA GLY A 42 9.13 -0.66 14.94
C GLY A 42 8.53 0.74 15.20
N LEU A 43 7.68 1.25 14.31
CA LEU A 43 6.89 2.45 14.56
C LEU A 43 5.61 2.09 15.31
N GLN A 44 5.14 3.01 16.16
CA GLN A 44 3.85 2.83 16.82
C GLN A 44 2.72 2.79 15.78
N LYS A 45 1.83 1.79 15.92
CA LYS A 45 0.64 1.65 15.07
C LYS A 45 -0.16 2.97 15.09
N PRO A 46 -0.38 3.61 13.93
CA PRO A 46 -1.22 4.80 13.88
C PRO A 46 -2.63 4.49 14.37
N LYS A 47 -3.20 5.36 15.21
CA LYS A 47 -4.61 5.28 15.65
C LYS A 47 -5.60 5.73 14.56
N ALA A 48 -5.11 6.17 13.41
CA ALA A 48 -5.92 6.59 12.28
C ALA A 48 -6.54 5.36 11.61
N ARG A 49 -7.82 5.44 11.25
CA ARG A 49 -8.42 4.37 10.47
C ARG A 49 -7.95 4.48 9.00
N PRO A 50 -7.74 3.36 8.30
CA PRO A 50 -7.29 3.41 6.91
C PRO A 50 -8.30 4.11 5.99
N GLU A 51 -9.60 4.08 6.32
CA GLU A 51 -10.64 4.78 5.59
C GLU A 51 -10.50 6.30 5.68
N ASP A 52 -10.12 6.83 6.85
CA ASP A 52 -9.97 8.28 7.06
C ASP A 52 -8.82 8.84 6.21
N VAL A 53 -7.74 8.06 6.05
CA VAL A 53 -6.60 8.42 5.20
C VAL A 53 -6.96 8.34 3.71
N VAL A 54 -7.72 7.32 3.30
CA VAL A 54 -8.20 7.20 1.91
C VAL A 54 -9.21 8.29 1.56
N ASN A 55 -10.03 8.71 2.54
CA ASN A 55 -10.98 9.82 2.41
C ASN A 55 -10.33 11.21 2.51
N LEU A 56 -9.00 11.28 2.58
CA LEU A 56 -8.24 12.53 2.63
C LEU A 56 -8.52 13.39 3.87
N ASP A 57 -8.85 12.76 5.02
CA ASP A 57 -8.98 13.47 6.28
C ASP A 57 -7.62 14.06 6.69
N LEU A 58 -7.58 15.39 6.80
CA LEU A 58 -6.35 16.13 7.07
C LEU A 58 -5.75 15.74 8.43
N LYS A 59 -6.59 15.61 9.47
CA LYS A 59 -6.14 15.34 10.84
C LYS A 59 -5.50 13.95 10.96
N SER A 60 -6.13 12.95 10.35
CA SER A 60 -5.66 11.56 10.33
C SER A 60 -4.40 11.42 9.49
N THR A 61 -4.36 12.06 8.32
CA THR A 61 -3.18 12.07 7.43
C THR A 61 -1.97 12.70 8.13
N LEU A 62 -2.13 13.87 8.76
CA LEU A 62 -1.04 14.52 9.49
C LEU A 62 -0.52 13.69 10.66
N ARG A 63 -1.39 12.94 11.36
CA ARG A 63 -0.97 12.07 12.46
C ARG A 63 -0.06 10.94 11.98
N VAL A 64 -0.41 10.29 10.87
CA VAL A 64 0.40 9.22 10.27
C VAL A 64 1.75 9.79 9.83
N LEU A 65 1.72 10.91 9.10
CA LEU A 65 2.95 11.57 8.63
C LEU A 65 3.86 11.97 9.79
N TYR A 66 3.31 12.54 10.86
CA TYR A 66 4.07 12.95 12.03
C TYR A 66 4.87 11.81 12.66
N ASN A 67 4.27 10.61 12.75
CA ASN A 67 4.95 9.44 13.31
C ASN A 67 6.14 9.01 12.43
N ILE A 68 5.97 9.02 11.11
CA ILE A 68 7.03 8.71 10.15
C ILE A 68 8.14 9.76 10.25
N PHE A 69 7.79 11.04 10.13
CA PHE A 69 8.75 12.14 10.15
C PHE A 69 9.53 12.19 11.46
N THR A 70 8.87 12.00 12.60
CA THR A 70 9.55 12.04 13.90
C THR A 70 10.57 10.91 14.03
N LYS A 71 10.25 9.69 13.56
CA LYS A 71 11.18 8.57 13.58
C LYS A 71 12.42 8.85 12.72
N TYR A 72 12.24 9.22 11.46
CA TYR A 72 13.37 9.36 10.53
C TYR A 72 14.13 10.67 10.69
N LYS A 73 13.48 11.78 11.07
CA LYS A 73 14.15 13.06 11.36
C LYS A 73 15.00 12.99 12.63
N ALA A 74 14.52 12.31 13.68
CA ALA A 74 15.32 12.10 14.88
C ALA A 74 16.52 11.18 14.60
N SER A 75 16.32 10.13 13.79
CA SER A 75 17.40 9.21 13.41
C SER A 75 18.48 9.83 12.53
N SER A 76 18.20 10.89 11.76
CA SER A 76 19.26 11.65 11.06
C SER A 76 20.17 12.46 11.99
N SER A 77 19.85 12.57 13.28
CA SER A 77 20.71 13.24 14.29
C SER A 77 21.35 12.27 15.29
N SER A 78 21.09 10.96 15.18
CA SER A 78 21.67 9.95 16.05
C SER A 78 22.91 9.37 15.39
N THR A 79 24.00 10.14 15.44
CA THR A 79 25.37 9.65 15.28
C THR A 79 25.53 8.35 16.08
N SER A 80 25.85 7.26 15.40
CA SER A 80 26.32 6.00 15.99
C SER A 80 27.49 6.30 16.92
N GLY A 81 27.20 6.36 18.21
CA GLY A 81 28.13 6.55 19.29
C GLY A 81 27.61 5.82 20.52
N ALA A 82 27.58 4.50 20.45
CA ALA A 82 27.38 3.63 21.60
C ALA A 82 28.36 2.48 21.49
N VAL A 83 29.62 2.79 21.83
CA VAL A 83 30.52 1.83 22.45
C VAL A 83 29.98 1.62 23.86
N GLN A 84 29.56 0.39 24.17
CA GLN A 84 29.64 -0.23 25.49
C GLN A 84 29.46 -1.74 25.31
#